data_AF-A0A518C4I2-F1
#
_entry.id   AF-A0A518C4I2-F1
#
_cell.length_a   1.000
_cell.length_b   1.000
_cell.length_c   1.000
_cell.angle_alpha   90.00
_cell.angle_beta   90.00
_cell.angle_gamma   90.00
#
_symmetry.space_group_name_H-M   'P 1'
#
loop_
_entity.id
_entity.type
_entity.pdbx_description
1 polymer ?
#
loop_
_entity_poly.entity_id
_entity_poly.type
_entity_poly.pdbx_seq_one_letter_code
_entity_poly.pdbx_strand_id
1 'polypeptide(L)'
;MRRAACLFVVLTLLFPACCSACLWDSDTLEQERYRFPEAHQLIVGDFVRHSEAYYRWRIEDRLAKPIDARMPMDYDDVAVAYDKLGQQDKAIETIHEKIRRFSSQSVYESEANLGTFLIHAGRLEEGLVHIDKAIEINPDAHFGREIYQKLLVEYVLLRRADGDEGLPLATSDGENFVTFLRDRLAWKPESEMAEKKKALTGVLGMMRFGHYDSPILLEALGDLLMSQGRDANQLAAQAYLRASAMADDRDAAAAYFSKAGQALESQRNMKLKTLQKELTESVHKANEKFAQIQSDEQAWAAAGEDLDQKFASKYYEQPLLRSASLGVVSLGQWLGQYAWAAVFVLVVTAAIWGMIRWLKADLSAAQGNSSNS
;
A
#
# COMPACT_ATOMS: atom_id res chain seq x y z
N MET A 1 -28.03 -33.55 47.91
CA MET A 1 -28.97 -32.64 47.21
C MET A 1 -28.92 -31.27 47.88
N ARG A 2 -28.32 -30.26 47.22
CA ARG A 2 -28.18 -28.80 47.56
C ARG A 2 -26.81 -28.18 47.23
N ARG A 3 -25.97 -28.81 46.41
CA ARG A 3 -24.74 -28.18 45.87
C ARG A 3 -24.56 -28.30 44.36
N ALA A 4 -25.56 -28.81 43.63
CA ALA A 4 -25.52 -28.93 42.16
C ALA A 4 -26.42 -27.91 41.44
N ALA A 5 -27.20 -27.10 42.17
CA ALA A 5 -28.16 -26.15 41.58
C ALA A 5 -27.62 -24.72 41.40
N CYS A 6 -26.45 -24.39 41.95
CA CYS A 6 -25.84 -23.06 41.76
C CYS A 6 -24.85 -22.98 40.60
N LEU A 7 -24.46 -24.11 39.98
CA LEU A 7 -23.49 -24.10 38.88
C LEU A 7 -24.12 -23.84 37.51
N PHE A 8 -25.44 -24.00 37.38
CA PHE A 8 -26.13 -23.87 36.09
C PHE A 8 -26.71 -22.47 35.81
N VAL A 9 -26.72 -21.57 36.81
CA VAL A 9 -27.20 -20.19 36.65
C VAL A 9 -26.05 -19.18 36.50
N VAL A 10 -24.82 -19.58 36.81
CA VAL A 10 -23.62 -18.71 36.63
C VAL A 10 -22.99 -18.88 35.24
N LEU A 11 -23.22 -20.01 34.56
CA LEU A 11 -22.63 -20.26 33.23
C LEU A 11 -23.37 -19.57 32.07
N THR A 12 -24.60 -19.09 32.27
CA THR A 12 -25.37 -18.36 31.25
C THR A 12 -25.17 -16.84 31.30
N LEU A 13 -24.45 -16.33 32.30
CA LEU A 13 -24.09 -14.90 32.42
C LEU A 13 -22.65 -14.59 32.00
N LEU A 14 -21.86 -15.61 31.60
CA LEU A 14 -20.47 -15.45 31.14
C LEU A 14 -20.28 -15.69 29.64
N PHE A 15 -21.35 -15.99 28.91
CA PHE A 15 -21.34 -15.75 27.48
C PHE A 15 -21.84 -14.33 27.27
N PRO A 16 -20.98 -13.34 26.96
CA PRO A 16 -21.46 -12.26 26.13
C PRO A 16 -21.97 -12.97 24.87
N ALA A 17 -23.28 -13.03 24.72
CA ALA A 17 -23.84 -13.13 23.39
C ALA A 17 -23.15 -11.99 22.64
N CYS A 18 -22.23 -12.31 21.74
CA CYS A 18 -21.72 -11.39 20.74
C CYS A 18 -22.89 -11.05 19.81
N CYS A 19 -23.87 -10.34 20.35
CA CYS A 19 -24.60 -9.37 19.58
C CYS A 19 -23.55 -8.34 19.21
N SER A 20 -22.91 -8.54 18.06
CA SER A 20 -22.19 -7.50 17.34
C SER A 20 -23.21 -6.44 16.89
N ALA A 21 -23.84 -5.80 17.87
CA ALA A 21 -24.45 -4.50 17.70
C ALA A 21 -23.28 -3.53 17.65
N CYS A 22 -22.64 -3.45 16.49
CA CYS A 22 -21.68 -2.41 16.21
C CYS A 22 -22.41 -1.07 16.41
N LEU A 23 -22.08 -0.39 17.50
CA LEU A 23 -22.52 0.96 17.79
C LEU A 23 -21.73 1.89 16.85
N TRP A 24 -22.29 2.21 15.69
CA TRP A 24 -21.69 3.14 14.73
C TRP A 24 -22.30 4.53 14.89
N ASP A 25 -21.46 5.53 15.18
CA ASP A 25 -21.81 6.95 15.17
C ASP A 25 -20.95 7.70 14.13
N SER A 26 -20.98 9.04 14.16
CA SER A 26 -20.24 9.94 13.25
C SER A 26 -18.74 9.68 13.21
N ASP A 27 -18.17 9.00 14.21
CA ASP A 27 -16.72 8.81 14.31
C ASP A 27 -16.21 7.65 13.45
N THR A 28 -17.12 6.92 12.78
CA THR A 28 -16.78 5.77 11.92
C THR A 28 -15.74 6.16 10.88
N LEU A 29 -15.96 7.22 10.09
CA LEU A 29 -15.01 7.65 9.05
C LEU A 29 -13.64 8.03 9.62
N GLU A 30 -13.62 8.75 10.75
CA GLU A 30 -12.38 9.17 11.39
C GLU A 30 -11.58 7.97 11.91
N GLN A 31 -12.26 6.93 12.42
CA GLN A 31 -11.62 5.67 12.78
C GLN A 31 -11.06 4.92 11.56
N GLU A 32 -11.81 4.86 10.45
CA GLU A 32 -11.31 4.27 9.20
C GLU A 32 -10.08 5.04 8.69
N ARG A 33 -10.11 6.38 8.71
CA ARG A 33 -8.99 7.26 8.35
C ARG A 33 -7.78 7.03 9.25
N TYR A 34 -7.98 6.83 10.54
CA TYR A 34 -6.90 6.52 11.47
C TYR A 34 -6.28 5.15 11.19
N ARG A 35 -7.11 4.16 10.81
CA ARG A 35 -6.65 2.80 10.51
C ARG A 35 -5.98 2.67 9.14
N PHE A 36 -6.45 3.42 8.15
CA PHE A 36 -5.95 3.40 6.77
C PHE A 36 -5.61 4.82 6.28
N PRO A 37 -4.68 5.53 6.92
CA PRO A 37 -4.40 6.93 6.63
C PRO A 37 -3.88 7.13 5.20
N GLU A 38 -3.06 6.20 4.72
CA GLU A 38 -2.51 6.25 3.36
C GLU A 38 -3.58 6.06 2.29
N ALA A 39 -4.55 5.15 2.51
CA ALA A 39 -5.67 4.96 1.59
C ALA A 39 -6.49 6.23 1.46
N HIS A 40 -6.84 6.86 2.59
CA HIS A 40 -7.56 8.13 2.56
C HIS A 40 -6.78 9.22 1.83
N GLN A 41 -5.49 9.42 2.17
CA GLN A 41 -4.63 10.42 1.53
C GLN A 41 -4.54 10.22 0.02
N LEU A 42 -4.39 8.98 -0.45
CA LEU A 42 -4.30 8.69 -1.88
C LEU A 42 -5.64 8.87 -2.60
N ILE A 43 -6.76 8.44 -2.01
CA ILE A 43 -8.10 8.64 -2.59
C ILE A 43 -8.37 10.14 -2.84
N VAL A 44 -8.01 11.00 -1.88
CA VAL A 44 -8.27 12.46 -2.00
C VAL A 44 -7.15 13.22 -2.72
N GLY A 45 -5.98 12.62 -2.89
CA GLY A 45 -4.79 13.28 -3.44
C GLY A 45 -4.08 14.21 -2.45
N ASP A 46 -4.18 13.98 -1.14
CA ASP A 46 -3.51 14.76 -0.08
C ASP A 46 -2.15 14.16 0.26
N PHE A 47 -1.21 14.24 -0.68
CA PHE A 47 0.17 13.82 -0.50
C PHE A 47 1.12 14.68 -1.34
N VAL A 48 2.37 14.73 -0.89
CA VAL A 48 3.46 15.43 -1.57
C VAL A 48 3.73 14.77 -2.92
N ARG A 49 3.62 15.56 -3.99
CA ARG A 49 3.88 15.16 -5.38
C ARG A 49 4.31 16.38 -6.19
N HIS A 50 4.91 16.12 -7.35
CA HIS A 50 5.41 17.16 -8.25
C HIS A 50 4.36 17.61 -9.26
N SER A 51 4.50 18.84 -9.75
CA SER A 51 3.71 19.35 -10.87
C SER A 51 4.26 18.94 -12.24
N GLU A 52 3.46 19.14 -13.28
CA GLU A 52 3.94 19.03 -14.67
C GLU A 52 5.11 19.98 -14.95
N ALA A 53 5.11 21.19 -14.37
CA ALA A 53 6.19 22.16 -14.57
C ALA A 53 7.51 21.63 -14.02
N TYR A 54 7.47 20.97 -12.86
CA TYR A 54 8.62 20.28 -12.29
C TYR A 54 9.14 19.16 -13.19
N TYR A 55 8.26 18.32 -13.73
CA TYR A 55 8.68 17.25 -14.64
C TYR A 55 9.28 17.78 -15.94
N ARG A 56 8.73 18.88 -16.49
CA ARG A 56 9.34 19.58 -17.66
C ARG A 56 10.74 20.11 -17.32
N TRP A 57 10.88 20.79 -16.18
CA TRP A 57 12.19 21.25 -15.70
C TRP A 57 13.18 20.10 -15.54
N ARG A 58 12.75 18.97 -14.93
CA ARG A 58 13.64 17.81 -14.72
C ARG A 58 14.12 17.24 -16.05
N ILE A 59 13.26 17.16 -17.07
CA ILE A 59 13.68 16.73 -18.42
C ILE A 59 14.74 17.68 -18.96
N GLU A 60 14.50 18.99 -18.91
CA GLU A 60 15.42 20.01 -19.41
C GLU A 60 16.78 19.96 -18.69
N ASP A 61 16.78 19.90 -17.36
CA ASP A 61 17.98 19.83 -16.53
C ASP A 61 18.83 18.59 -16.85
N ARG A 62 18.21 17.40 -16.87
CA ARG A 62 18.93 16.15 -17.13
C ARG A 62 19.43 16.07 -18.57
N LEU A 63 18.68 16.58 -19.53
CA LEU A 63 19.08 16.59 -20.95
C LEU A 63 20.09 17.71 -21.27
N ALA A 64 20.21 18.76 -20.48
CA ALA A 64 21.26 19.76 -20.62
C ALA A 64 22.67 19.19 -20.38
N LYS A 65 22.78 18.11 -19.59
CA LYS A 65 24.04 17.38 -19.40
C LYS A 65 24.51 16.78 -20.73
N PRO A 66 25.81 16.91 -21.08
CA PRO A 66 26.38 16.22 -22.24
C PRO A 66 26.10 14.72 -22.18
N ILE A 67 25.83 14.10 -23.33
CA ILE A 67 25.40 12.70 -23.39
C ILE A 67 26.37 11.74 -22.68
N ASP A 68 27.68 11.99 -22.75
CA ASP A 68 28.73 11.18 -22.14
C ASP A 68 28.90 11.41 -20.63
N ALA A 69 28.31 12.49 -20.11
CA ALA A 69 28.28 12.81 -18.68
C ALA A 69 26.99 12.33 -18.00
N ARG A 70 26.00 11.83 -18.76
CA ARG A 70 24.75 11.32 -18.20
C ARG A 70 24.96 9.95 -17.57
N MET A 71 24.44 9.79 -16.37
CA MET A 71 24.43 8.55 -15.58
C MET A 71 23.12 7.79 -15.77
N PRO A 72 23.04 6.49 -15.44
CA PRO A 72 21.80 5.70 -15.55
C PRO A 72 20.58 6.37 -14.90
N MET A 73 20.78 7.00 -13.73
CA MET A 73 19.73 7.70 -12.99
C MET A 73 19.17 8.92 -13.75
N ASP A 74 19.97 9.60 -14.58
CA ASP A 74 19.47 10.72 -15.40
C ASP A 74 18.43 10.23 -16.42
N TYR A 75 18.60 9.01 -16.95
CA TYR A 75 17.63 8.41 -17.86
C TYR A 75 16.37 7.96 -17.14
N ASP A 76 16.49 7.44 -15.92
CA ASP A 76 15.32 7.09 -15.09
C ASP A 76 14.50 8.36 -14.78
N ASP A 77 15.17 9.43 -14.36
CA ASP A 77 14.55 10.73 -14.06
C ASP A 77 13.80 11.29 -15.27
N VAL A 78 14.42 11.26 -16.46
CA VAL A 78 13.82 11.74 -17.71
C VAL A 78 12.65 10.85 -18.12
N ALA A 79 12.79 9.52 -18.06
CA ALA A 79 11.74 8.60 -18.46
C ALA A 79 10.51 8.69 -17.55
N VAL A 80 10.71 8.72 -16.23
CA VAL A 80 9.62 8.94 -15.26
C VAL A 80 8.95 10.29 -15.50
N ALA A 81 9.72 11.35 -15.77
CA ALA A 81 9.14 12.65 -16.07
C ALA A 81 8.31 12.65 -17.36
N TYR A 82 8.74 11.95 -18.41
CA TYR A 82 7.94 11.77 -19.63
C TYR A 82 6.64 11.00 -19.35
N ASP A 83 6.70 9.90 -18.61
CA ASP A 83 5.52 9.13 -18.23
C ASP A 83 4.50 9.97 -17.44
N LYS A 84 4.99 10.74 -16.46
CA LYS A 84 4.16 11.67 -15.66
C LYS A 84 3.54 12.81 -16.46
N LEU A 85 4.10 13.13 -17.63
CA LEU A 85 3.56 14.09 -18.58
C LEU A 85 2.68 13.44 -19.67
N GLY A 86 2.36 12.15 -19.55
CA GLY A 86 1.56 11.42 -20.54
C GLY A 86 2.30 11.17 -21.86
N GLN A 87 3.64 11.17 -21.86
CA GLN A 87 4.48 10.93 -23.04
C GLN A 87 5.13 9.55 -22.96
N GLN A 88 4.32 8.50 -22.84
CA GLN A 88 4.81 7.14 -22.59
C GLN A 88 5.77 6.62 -23.67
N ASP A 89 5.55 6.95 -24.95
CA ASP A 89 6.46 6.56 -26.04
C ASP A 89 7.88 7.09 -25.81
N LYS A 90 8.01 8.33 -25.33
CA LYS A 90 9.32 8.93 -25.00
C LYS A 90 9.93 8.32 -23.74
N ALA A 91 9.10 7.95 -22.76
CA ALA A 91 9.56 7.23 -21.56
C ALA A 91 10.18 5.87 -21.95
N ILE A 92 9.48 5.11 -22.81
CA ILE A 92 9.93 3.83 -23.35
C ILE A 92 11.22 3.99 -24.17
N GLU A 93 11.28 4.98 -25.07
CA GLU A 93 12.48 5.27 -25.86
C GLU A 93 13.69 5.59 -24.95
N THR A 94 13.48 6.41 -23.91
CA THR A 94 14.52 6.81 -22.97
C THR A 94 15.07 5.62 -22.19
N ILE A 95 14.22 4.71 -21.72
CA ILE A 95 14.66 3.48 -21.03
C ILE A 95 15.37 2.51 -21.99
N HIS A 96 14.91 2.38 -23.23
CA HIS A 96 15.66 1.59 -24.22
C HIS A 96 17.05 2.15 -24.48
N GLU A 97 17.20 3.48 -24.52
CA GLU A 97 18.53 4.10 -24.62
C GLU A 97 19.40 3.83 -23.39
N LYS A 98 18.82 3.93 -22.18
CA LYS A 98 19.51 3.54 -20.94
C LYS A 98 20.03 2.10 -21.02
N ILE A 99 19.17 1.15 -21.42
CA ILE A 99 19.54 -0.27 -21.54
C ILE A 99 20.66 -0.46 -22.58
N ARG A 100 20.63 0.26 -23.72
CA ARG A 100 21.70 0.18 -24.71
C ARG A 100 23.04 0.68 -24.18
N ARG A 101 23.05 1.77 -23.40
CA ARG A 101 24.27 2.39 -22.88
C ARG A 101 24.82 1.72 -21.62
N PHE A 102 23.93 1.18 -20.79
CA PHE A 102 24.23 0.67 -19.45
C PHE A 102 23.68 -0.74 -19.24
N SER A 103 23.88 -1.62 -20.22
CA SER A 103 23.23 -2.93 -20.32
C SER A 103 23.37 -3.86 -19.10
N SER A 104 24.36 -3.63 -18.24
CA SER A 104 24.60 -4.41 -17.02
C SER A 104 24.39 -3.64 -15.71
N GLN A 105 23.95 -2.38 -15.76
CA GLN A 105 23.74 -1.54 -14.58
C GLN A 105 22.25 -1.27 -14.38
N SER A 106 21.80 -1.30 -13.12
CA SER A 106 20.40 -1.02 -12.76
C SER A 106 19.40 -1.79 -13.63
N VAL A 107 19.68 -3.08 -13.84
CA VAL A 107 18.89 -3.96 -14.72
C VAL A 107 17.47 -4.10 -14.17
N TYR A 108 17.34 -4.30 -12.86
CA TYR A 108 16.04 -4.34 -12.17
C TYR A 108 15.21 -3.09 -12.46
N GLU A 109 15.77 -1.91 -12.22
CA GLU A 109 15.06 -0.63 -12.39
C GLU A 109 14.68 -0.40 -13.85
N SER A 110 15.54 -0.81 -14.79
CA SER A 110 15.26 -0.69 -16.22
C SER A 110 14.10 -1.59 -16.66
N GLU A 111 14.08 -2.84 -16.20
CA GLU A 111 12.99 -3.79 -16.49
C GLU A 111 11.67 -3.35 -15.81
N ALA A 112 11.73 -2.91 -14.55
CA ALA A 112 10.56 -2.42 -13.81
C ALA A 112 9.95 -1.14 -14.44
N ASN A 113 10.80 -0.18 -14.82
CA ASN A 113 10.37 1.06 -15.47
C ASN A 113 9.81 0.78 -16.86
N LEU A 114 10.51 -0.02 -17.68
CA LEU A 114 10.03 -0.35 -19.03
C LEU A 114 8.67 -1.07 -18.98
N GLY A 115 8.52 -2.07 -18.10
CA GLY A 115 7.25 -2.75 -17.91
C GLY A 115 6.13 -1.79 -17.49
N THR A 116 6.40 -0.89 -16.56
CA THR A 116 5.44 0.13 -16.11
C THR A 116 5.04 1.09 -17.21
N PHE A 117 5.98 1.63 -17.98
CA PHE A 117 5.69 2.57 -19.07
C PHE A 117 4.93 1.91 -20.22
N LEU A 118 5.23 0.64 -20.52
CA LEU A 118 4.46 -0.15 -21.48
C LEU A 118 3.00 -0.35 -21.01
N ILE A 119 2.79 -0.66 -19.72
CA ILE A 119 1.45 -0.77 -19.13
C ILE A 119 0.70 0.56 -19.24
N HIS A 120 1.34 1.69 -18.91
CA HIS A 120 0.74 3.01 -19.02
C HIS A 120 0.44 3.40 -20.49
N ALA A 121 1.21 2.89 -21.44
CA ALA A 121 0.96 3.05 -22.88
C ALA A 121 -0.15 2.11 -23.42
N GLY A 122 -0.78 1.29 -22.57
CA GLY A 122 -1.78 0.30 -22.97
C GLY A 122 -1.21 -0.97 -23.60
N ARG A 123 0.12 -1.13 -23.65
CA ARG A 123 0.83 -2.31 -24.17
C ARG A 123 1.00 -3.34 -23.06
N LEU A 124 -0.13 -3.84 -22.55
CA LEU A 124 -0.23 -4.60 -21.31
C LEU A 124 0.59 -5.90 -21.33
N GLU A 125 0.46 -6.71 -22.36
CA GLU A 125 1.16 -8.00 -22.50
C GLU A 125 2.68 -7.81 -22.63
N GLU A 126 3.11 -6.79 -23.38
CA GLU A 126 4.54 -6.45 -23.49
C GLU A 126 5.08 -5.97 -22.14
N GLY A 127 4.31 -5.15 -21.43
CA GLY A 127 4.67 -4.69 -20.10
C GLY A 127 4.82 -5.83 -19.10
N LEU A 128 3.93 -6.83 -19.14
CA LEU A 128 4.02 -8.03 -18.29
C LEU A 128 5.34 -8.79 -18.46
N VAL A 129 5.85 -8.91 -19.69
CA VAL A 129 7.14 -9.57 -19.95
C VAL A 129 8.28 -8.90 -19.17
N HIS A 130 8.28 -7.58 -19.10
CA HIS A 130 9.31 -6.81 -18.41
C HIS A 130 9.10 -6.78 -16.89
N ILE A 131 7.85 -6.72 -16.41
CA ILE A 131 7.53 -6.87 -14.99
C ILE A 131 7.95 -8.26 -14.48
N ASP A 132 7.75 -9.32 -15.27
CA ASP A 132 8.19 -10.67 -14.90
C ASP A 132 9.71 -10.74 -14.69
N LYS A 133 10.50 -10.14 -15.60
CA LYS A 133 11.95 -10.05 -15.42
C LYS A 133 12.34 -9.26 -14.18
N ALA A 134 11.65 -8.16 -13.89
CA ALA A 134 11.90 -7.38 -12.69
C ALA A 134 11.65 -8.21 -11.41
N ILE A 135 10.55 -8.97 -11.38
CA ILE A 135 10.20 -9.88 -10.27
C ILE A 135 11.25 -11.00 -10.15
N GLU A 136 11.73 -11.57 -11.26
CA GLU A 136 12.78 -12.59 -11.26
C GLU A 136 14.09 -12.08 -10.64
N ILE A 137 14.43 -10.80 -10.88
CA ILE A 137 15.64 -10.18 -10.33
C ILE A 137 15.46 -9.85 -8.85
N ASN A 138 14.33 -9.23 -8.47
CA ASN A 138 14.05 -8.87 -7.08
C ASN A 138 12.53 -8.89 -6.78
N PRO A 139 12.00 -9.99 -6.22
CA PRO A 139 10.57 -10.14 -5.96
C PRO A 139 10.08 -9.32 -4.76
N ASP A 140 10.98 -8.91 -3.86
CA ASP A 140 10.66 -8.16 -2.64
C ASP A 140 10.84 -6.63 -2.80
N ALA A 141 11.24 -6.19 -4.00
CA ALA A 141 11.39 -4.78 -4.30
C ALA A 141 10.08 -4.01 -4.07
N HIS A 142 10.20 -2.77 -3.60
CA HIS A 142 9.06 -1.90 -3.29
C HIS A 142 7.95 -2.59 -2.47
N PHE A 143 8.31 -3.49 -1.54
CA PHE A 143 7.38 -4.27 -0.72
C PHE A 143 6.50 -5.25 -1.53
N GLY A 144 7.04 -5.80 -2.62
CA GLY A 144 6.35 -6.75 -3.51
C GLY A 144 5.35 -6.08 -4.45
N ARG A 145 5.48 -4.76 -4.68
CA ARG A 145 4.56 -3.98 -5.53
C ARG A 145 4.42 -4.57 -6.92
N GLU A 146 5.53 -4.99 -7.54
CA GLU A 146 5.56 -5.48 -8.92
C GLU A 146 4.70 -6.74 -9.10
N ILE A 147 4.61 -7.58 -8.07
CA ILE A 147 3.72 -8.75 -8.06
C ILE A 147 2.26 -8.32 -8.20
N TYR A 148 1.83 -7.30 -7.45
CA TYR A 148 0.46 -6.80 -7.51
C TYR A 148 0.20 -5.96 -8.77
N GLN A 149 1.23 -5.30 -9.33
CA GLN A 149 1.14 -4.67 -10.64
C GLN A 149 0.88 -5.71 -11.74
N LYS A 150 1.63 -6.81 -11.74
CA LYS A 150 1.38 -7.95 -12.62
C LYS A 150 -0.05 -8.48 -12.46
N LEU A 151 -0.46 -8.78 -11.23
CA LEU A 151 -1.78 -9.36 -10.95
C LEU A 151 -2.92 -8.42 -11.37
N LEU A 152 -2.76 -7.10 -11.19
CA LEU A 152 -3.75 -6.13 -11.66
C LEU A 152 -3.83 -6.11 -13.19
N VAL A 153 -2.70 -6.17 -13.89
CA VAL A 153 -2.70 -6.24 -15.36
C VAL A 153 -3.30 -7.56 -15.86
N GLU A 154 -2.97 -8.69 -15.24
CA GLU A 154 -3.61 -9.98 -15.54
C GLU A 154 -5.13 -9.92 -15.34
N TYR A 155 -5.59 -9.25 -14.27
CA TYR A 155 -7.02 -9.03 -14.02
C TYR A 155 -7.67 -8.16 -15.10
N VAL A 156 -7.03 -7.06 -15.51
CA VAL A 156 -7.51 -6.20 -16.61
C VAL A 156 -7.63 -7.01 -17.90
N LEU A 157 -6.60 -7.78 -18.27
CA LEU A 157 -6.61 -8.62 -19.47
C LEU A 157 -7.70 -9.69 -19.41
N LEU A 158 -7.88 -10.34 -18.25
CA LEU A 158 -8.95 -11.31 -18.04
C LEU A 158 -10.33 -10.70 -18.28
N ARG A 159 -10.57 -9.50 -17.77
CA ARG A 159 -11.88 -8.81 -17.90
C ARG A 159 -12.15 -8.29 -19.30
N ARG A 160 -11.09 -7.93 -20.03
CA ARG A 160 -11.17 -7.46 -21.42
C ARG A 160 -11.12 -8.57 -22.46
N ALA A 161 -10.98 -9.83 -22.06
CA ALA A 161 -10.84 -10.97 -22.97
C ALA A 161 -12.05 -11.13 -23.92
N ASP A 162 -13.25 -10.74 -23.46
CA ASP A 162 -14.48 -10.79 -24.25
C ASP A 162 -14.70 -9.53 -25.12
N GLY A 163 -13.73 -8.60 -25.13
CA GLY A 163 -13.75 -7.36 -25.91
C GLY A 163 -14.47 -6.19 -25.23
N ASP A 164 -14.90 -6.35 -23.98
CA ASP A 164 -15.45 -5.25 -23.19
C ASP A 164 -14.31 -4.44 -22.55
N GLU A 165 -14.10 -3.22 -23.03
CA GLU A 165 -13.11 -2.28 -22.47
C GLU A 165 -13.69 -1.37 -21.38
N GLY A 166 -14.98 -1.53 -21.07
CA GLY A 166 -15.74 -0.70 -20.14
C GLY A 166 -15.26 -0.79 -18.69
N LEU A 167 -15.79 0.14 -17.89
CA LEU A 167 -15.57 0.22 -16.45
C LEU A 167 -16.92 0.24 -15.73
N PRO A 168 -17.02 -0.26 -14.48
CA PRO A 168 -15.99 -0.97 -13.70
C PRO A 168 -15.53 -2.29 -14.35
N LEU A 169 -14.31 -2.73 -14.01
CA LEU A 169 -13.80 -4.04 -14.43
C LEU A 169 -14.60 -5.19 -13.80
N ALA A 170 -15.09 -4.99 -12.59
CA ALA A 170 -15.93 -5.97 -11.91
C ALA A 170 -17.33 -6.02 -12.55
N THR A 171 -17.69 -7.19 -13.06
CA THR A 171 -19.00 -7.48 -13.68
C THR A 171 -20.09 -7.77 -12.64
N SER A 172 -19.69 -8.19 -11.43
CA SER A 172 -20.58 -8.44 -10.28
C SER A 172 -19.79 -8.43 -8.97
N ASP A 173 -20.49 -8.44 -7.83
CA ASP A 173 -19.87 -8.50 -6.49
C ASP A 173 -19.01 -9.75 -6.28
N GLY A 174 -19.31 -10.85 -6.97
CA GLY A 174 -18.54 -12.09 -6.93
C GLY A 174 -17.31 -12.11 -7.85
N GLU A 175 -17.19 -11.13 -8.73
CA GLU A 175 -16.24 -11.11 -9.85
C GLU A 175 -15.39 -9.83 -9.84
N ASN A 176 -14.70 -9.60 -8.73
CA ASN A 176 -13.94 -8.38 -8.47
C ASN A 176 -12.43 -8.67 -8.31
N PHE A 177 -11.63 -7.64 -8.05
CA PHE A 177 -10.18 -7.83 -7.95
C PHE A 177 -9.77 -8.76 -6.80
N VAL A 178 -10.49 -8.74 -5.67
CA VAL A 178 -10.19 -9.59 -4.51
C VAL A 178 -10.50 -11.05 -4.79
N THR A 179 -11.61 -11.35 -5.48
CA THR A 179 -11.93 -12.74 -5.84
C THR A 179 -10.94 -13.27 -6.86
N PHE A 180 -10.53 -12.45 -7.84
CA PHE A 180 -9.43 -12.79 -8.74
C PHE A 180 -8.14 -13.13 -7.98
N LEU A 181 -7.71 -12.26 -7.04
CA LEU A 181 -6.49 -12.51 -6.27
C LEU A 181 -6.57 -13.80 -5.44
N ARG A 182 -7.72 -14.04 -4.80
CA ARG A 182 -7.97 -15.25 -4.01
C ARG A 182 -7.76 -16.51 -4.84
N ASP A 183 -8.33 -16.53 -6.04
CA ASP A 183 -8.26 -17.70 -6.93
C ASP A 183 -6.87 -17.83 -7.55
N ARG A 184 -6.31 -16.72 -8.03
CA ARG A 184 -5.01 -16.68 -8.71
C ARG A 184 -3.85 -17.08 -7.80
N LEU A 185 -3.89 -16.65 -6.53
CA LEU A 185 -2.87 -16.94 -5.52
C LEU A 185 -3.24 -18.09 -4.59
N ALA A 186 -4.39 -18.74 -4.81
CA ALA A 186 -4.91 -19.82 -3.98
C ALA A 186 -4.88 -19.50 -2.47
N TRP A 187 -5.44 -18.35 -2.08
CA TRP A 187 -5.44 -17.91 -0.68
C TRP A 187 -6.11 -18.95 0.22
N LYS A 188 -5.46 -19.23 1.35
CA LYS A 188 -6.01 -20.10 2.38
C LYS A 188 -6.75 -19.28 3.43
N PRO A 189 -7.81 -19.82 4.06
CA PRO A 189 -8.56 -19.10 5.10
C PRO A 189 -7.69 -18.52 6.22
N GLU A 190 -6.63 -19.24 6.62
CA GLU A 190 -5.71 -18.81 7.67
C GLU A 190 -4.75 -17.67 7.27
N SER A 191 -4.49 -17.48 5.96
CA SER A 191 -3.58 -16.44 5.45
C SER A 191 -4.30 -15.27 4.79
N GLU A 192 -5.62 -15.37 4.57
CA GLU A 192 -6.40 -14.41 3.79
C GLU A 192 -6.24 -12.96 4.29
N MET A 193 -6.21 -12.73 5.60
CA MET A 193 -6.02 -11.37 6.14
C MET A 193 -4.63 -10.81 5.81
N ALA A 194 -3.59 -11.65 5.88
CA ALA A 194 -2.23 -11.24 5.55
C ALA A 194 -2.09 -10.96 4.05
N GLU A 195 -2.69 -11.80 3.20
CA GLU A 195 -2.66 -11.63 1.75
C GLU A 195 -3.44 -10.38 1.29
N LYS A 196 -4.61 -10.12 1.89
CA LYS A 196 -5.35 -8.86 1.68
C LYS A 196 -4.51 -7.63 2.03
N LYS A 197 -3.77 -7.68 3.14
CA LYS A 197 -2.90 -6.57 3.56
C LYS A 197 -1.77 -6.32 2.55
N LYS A 198 -1.11 -7.39 2.07
CA LYS A 198 -0.07 -7.26 1.03
C LYS A 198 -0.64 -6.68 -0.27
N ALA A 199 -1.82 -7.15 -0.69
CA ALA A 199 -2.50 -6.62 -1.88
C ALA A 199 -2.87 -5.14 -1.72
N LEU A 200 -3.38 -4.75 -0.55
CA LEU A 200 -3.65 -3.35 -0.22
C LEU A 200 -2.37 -2.52 -0.30
N THR A 201 -1.26 -2.96 0.30
CA THR A 201 0.04 -2.28 0.21
C THR A 201 0.50 -2.13 -1.24
N GLY A 202 0.36 -3.19 -2.06
CA GLY A 202 0.72 -3.16 -3.47
C GLY A 202 -0.06 -2.12 -4.27
N VAL A 203 -1.39 -2.08 -4.10
CA VAL A 203 -2.26 -1.09 -4.78
C VAL A 203 -1.98 0.33 -4.31
N LEU A 204 -1.81 0.56 -3.00
CA LEU A 204 -1.45 1.88 -2.47
C LEU A 204 -0.09 2.34 -3.00
N GLY A 205 0.89 1.44 -3.11
CA GLY A 205 2.19 1.72 -3.73
C GLY A 205 2.06 2.11 -5.21
N MET A 206 1.23 1.39 -5.98
CA MET A 206 0.93 1.75 -7.37
C MET A 206 0.29 3.14 -7.49
N MET A 207 -0.67 3.47 -6.62
CA MET A 207 -1.29 4.80 -6.61
C MET A 207 -0.29 5.90 -6.23
N ARG A 208 0.53 5.67 -5.19
CA ARG A 208 1.51 6.67 -4.69
C ARG A 208 2.53 7.06 -5.75
N PHE A 209 3.05 6.09 -6.49
CA PHE A 209 4.12 6.31 -7.47
C PHE A 209 3.62 6.41 -8.91
N GLY A 210 2.37 6.00 -9.19
CA GLY A 210 1.72 6.04 -10.50
C GLY A 210 0.60 7.09 -10.58
N HIS A 211 -0.51 6.72 -11.21
CA HIS A 211 -1.71 7.55 -11.38
C HIS A 211 -2.73 7.23 -10.27
N TYR A 212 -2.62 7.91 -9.13
CA TYR A 212 -3.52 7.72 -7.97
C TYR A 212 -5.00 7.96 -8.28
N ASP A 213 -5.29 8.66 -9.37
CA ASP A 213 -6.61 9.02 -9.88
C ASP A 213 -7.12 8.06 -10.97
N SER A 214 -6.37 7.00 -11.30
CA SER A 214 -6.83 5.96 -12.22
C SER A 214 -8.11 5.27 -11.69
N PRO A 215 -9.21 5.24 -12.46
CA PRO A 215 -10.43 4.51 -12.07
C PRO A 215 -10.18 3.04 -11.76
N ILE A 216 -9.28 2.37 -12.49
CA ILE A 216 -8.91 0.96 -12.28
C ILE A 216 -8.23 0.75 -10.92
N LEU A 217 -7.28 1.63 -10.55
CA LEU A 217 -6.61 1.55 -9.25
C LEU A 217 -7.57 1.89 -8.10
N LEU A 218 -8.44 2.88 -8.29
CA LEU A 218 -9.46 3.25 -7.32
C LEU A 218 -10.50 2.15 -7.12
N GLU A 219 -10.89 1.46 -8.20
CA GLU A 219 -11.75 0.28 -8.13
C GLU A 219 -11.08 -0.86 -7.35
N ALA A 220 -9.85 -1.22 -7.71
CA ALA A 220 -9.09 -2.27 -7.04
C ALA A 220 -8.90 -1.96 -5.54
N LEU A 221 -8.64 -0.69 -5.20
CA LEU A 221 -8.56 -0.22 -3.82
C LEU A 221 -9.92 -0.36 -3.12
N GLY A 222 -11.02 0.04 -3.76
CA GLY A 222 -12.38 -0.10 -3.24
C GLY A 222 -12.74 -1.55 -2.94
N ASP A 223 -12.44 -2.48 -3.86
CA ASP A 223 -12.69 -3.90 -3.69
C ASP A 223 -11.88 -4.46 -2.49
N LEU A 224 -10.60 -4.08 -2.38
CA LEU A 224 -9.73 -4.49 -1.28
C LEU A 224 -10.18 -3.94 0.08
N LEU A 225 -10.63 -2.69 0.14
CA LEU A 225 -11.17 -2.06 1.35
C LEU A 225 -12.49 -2.73 1.78
N MET A 226 -13.40 -3.00 0.84
CA MET A 226 -14.62 -3.78 1.11
C MET A 226 -14.30 -5.14 1.74
N SER A 227 -13.20 -5.77 1.31
CA SER A 227 -12.80 -7.08 1.83
C SER A 227 -12.22 -7.06 3.25
N GLN A 228 -11.93 -5.88 3.82
CA GLN A 228 -11.46 -5.71 5.21
C GLN A 228 -12.59 -5.83 6.24
N GLY A 229 -13.85 -5.94 5.78
CA GLY A 229 -15.03 -5.92 6.64
C GLY A 229 -15.54 -4.49 6.87
N ARG A 230 -16.47 -4.33 7.82
CA ARG A 230 -17.22 -3.08 8.03
C ARG A 230 -16.36 -1.86 8.42
N ASP A 231 -15.10 -2.08 8.77
CA ASP A 231 -14.16 -1.07 9.27
C ASP A 231 -13.47 -0.25 8.15
N ALA A 232 -13.88 -0.43 6.89
CA ALA A 232 -13.32 0.29 5.74
C ALA A 232 -14.37 0.62 4.66
N ASN A 233 -15.66 0.47 4.96
CA ASN A 233 -16.73 0.59 3.99
C ASN A 233 -16.90 2.05 3.51
N GLN A 234 -16.69 3.04 4.37
CA GLN A 234 -16.78 4.44 3.94
C GLN A 234 -15.59 4.82 3.07
N LEU A 235 -14.39 4.36 3.40
CA LEU A 235 -13.21 4.54 2.53
C LEU A 235 -13.38 3.82 1.19
N ALA A 236 -13.94 2.61 1.17
CA ALA A 236 -14.26 1.92 -0.08
C ALA A 236 -15.27 2.71 -0.93
N ALA A 237 -16.34 3.21 -0.29
CA ALA A 237 -17.30 4.07 -0.96
C ALA A 237 -16.66 5.36 -1.49
N GLN A 238 -15.71 5.96 -0.76
CA GLN A 238 -14.94 7.11 -1.25
C GLN A 238 -14.05 6.75 -2.45
N ALA A 239 -13.41 5.58 -2.45
CA ALA A 239 -12.62 5.12 -3.59
C ALA A 239 -13.50 4.96 -4.84
N TYR A 240 -14.69 4.36 -4.72
CA TYR A 240 -15.64 4.26 -5.84
C TYR A 240 -16.22 5.61 -6.27
N LEU A 241 -16.55 6.51 -5.32
CA LEU A 241 -16.98 7.88 -5.68
C LEU A 241 -15.87 8.66 -6.39
N ARG A 242 -14.61 8.44 -5.99
CA ARG A 242 -13.47 9.01 -6.69
C ARG A 242 -13.34 8.42 -8.08
N ALA A 243 -13.47 7.10 -8.26
CA ALA A 243 -13.46 6.45 -9.58
C ALA A 243 -14.59 6.99 -10.47
N SER A 244 -15.79 7.16 -9.92
CA SER A 244 -16.95 7.77 -10.59
C SER A 244 -16.64 9.17 -11.12
N ALA A 245 -15.92 9.98 -10.34
CA ALA A 245 -15.54 11.33 -10.75
C ALA A 245 -14.41 11.37 -11.79
N MET A 246 -13.60 10.32 -11.89
CA MET A 246 -12.45 10.22 -12.82
C MET A 246 -12.78 9.39 -14.07
N ALA A 247 -13.96 8.78 -14.17
CA ALA A 247 -14.38 8.02 -15.33
C ALA A 247 -14.68 8.93 -16.54
N ASP A 248 -14.25 8.50 -17.73
CA ASP A 248 -14.37 9.28 -18.97
C ASP A 248 -15.80 9.26 -19.55
N ASP A 249 -16.56 8.19 -19.31
CA ASP A 249 -17.93 8.04 -19.79
C ASP A 249 -18.96 8.01 -18.65
N ARG A 250 -20.20 8.32 -19.00
CA ARG A 250 -21.30 8.47 -18.04
C ARG A 250 -21.78 7.15 -17.46
N ASP A 251 -21.65 6.06 -18.21
CA ASP A 251 -22.15 4.75 -17.79
C ASP A 251 -21.21 4.17 -16.73
N ALA A 252 -19.89 4.26 -16.95
CA ALA A 252 -18.88 3.95 -15.95
C ALA A 252 -19.02 4.83 -14.70
N ALA A 253 -19.21 6.14 -14.87
CA ALA A 253 -19.42 7.05 -13.75
C ALA A 253 -20.65 6.64 -12.90
N ALA A 254 -21.76 6.29 -13.55
CA ALA A 254 -22.98 5.84 -12.89
C ALA A 254 -22.80 4.47 -12.19
N ALA A 255 -22.10 3.54 -12.83
CA ALA A 255 -21.81 2.23 -12.27
C ALA A 255 -20.94 2.32 -11.01
N TYR A 256 -19.87 3.14 -11.02
CA TYR A 256 -19.06 3.39 -9.83
C TYR A 256 -19.85 4.10 -8.72
N PHE A 257 -20.73 5.04 -9.06
CA PHE A 257 -21.62 5.67 -8.08
C PHE A 257 -22.56 4.64 -7.43
N SER A 258 -23.05 3.66 -8.19
CA SER A 258 -23.83 2.53 -7.68
C SER A 258 -23.01 1.65 -6.74
N LYS A 259 -21.78 1.26 -7.11
CA LYS A 259 -20.85 0.50 -6.23
C LYS A 259 -20.59 1.24 -4.91
N ALA A 260 -20.44 2.56 -4.94
CA ALA A 260 -20.31 3.37 -3.73
C ALA A 260 -21.55 3.30 -2.82
N GLY A 261 -22.75 3.28 -3.41
CA GLY A 261 -24.00 3.09 -2.67
C GLY A 261 -24.07 1.74 -1.98
N GLN A 262 -23.74 0.67 -2.71
CA GLN A 262 -23.70 -0.71 -2.20
C GLN A 262 -22.73 -0.86 -1.02
N ALA A 263 -21.54 -0.25 -1.11
CA ALA A 263 -20.56 -0.24 -0.02
C ALA A 263 -21.13 0.34 1.30
N LEU A 264 -22.08 1.28 1.21
CA LEU A 264 -22.72 1.93 2.34
C LEU A 264 -24.03 1.26 2.79
N GLU A 265 -24.60 0.29 2.07
CA GLU A 265 -25.90 -0.32 2.43
C GLU A 265 -25.91 -0.91 3.85
N SER A 266 -24.77 -1.42 4.30
CA SER A 266 -24.63 -1.96 5.66
C SER A 266 -24.49 -0.88 6.76
N GLN A 267 -24.33 0.40 6.38
CA GLN A 267 -24.14 1.54 7.27
C GLN A 267 -25.40 2.42 7.34
N ARG A 268 -26.26 2.13 8.33
CA ARG A 268 -27.59 2.78 8.48
C ARG A 268 -27.56 4.30 8.69
N ASN A 269 -26.44 4.86 9.13
CA ASN A 269 -26.35 6.27 9.55
C ASN A 269 -25.67 7.19 8.51
N MET A 270 -24.99 6.63 7.50
CA MET A 270 -24.27 7.43 6.49
C MET A 270 -25.05 7.47 5.17
N LYS A 271 -25.29 8.68 4.65
CA LYS A 271 -25.94 8.86 3.34
C LYS A 271 -24.86 9.07 2.28
N LEU A 272 -24.98 8.38 1.15
CA LEU A 272 -24.05 8.47 0.02
C LEU A 272 -23.79 9.93 -0.43
N LYS A 273 -24.84 10.74 -0.54
CA LYS A 273 -24.72 12.17 -0.91
C LYS A 273 -23.94 12.99 0.11
N THR A 274 -24.04 12.66 1.41
CA THR A 274 -23.26 13.33 2.46
C THR A 274 -21.79 12.97 2.31
N LEU A 275 -21.46 11.68 2.17
CA LEU A 275 -20.09 11.22 1.98
C LEU A 275 -19.45 11.79 0.70
N GLN A 276 -20.22 11.90 -0.39
CA GLN A 276 -19.77 12.53 -1.63
C GLN A 276 -19.42 14.01 -1.43
N LYS A 277 -20.24 14.75 -0.67
CA LYS A 277 -19.96 16.15 -0.36
C LYS A 277 -18.67 16.27 0.46
N GLU A 278 -18.53 15.46 1.51
CA GLU A 278 -17.31 15.44 2.36
C GLU A 278 -16.07 15.09 1.54
N LEU A 279 -16.14 14.08 0.66
CA LEU A 279 -15.06 13.72 -0.24
C LEU A 279 -14.69 14.88 -1.17
N THR A 280 -15.67 15.56 -1.74
CA THR A 280 -15.46 16.72 -2.62
C THR A 280 -14.73 17.85 -1.88
N GLU A 281 -15.15 18.15 -0.64
CA GLU A 281 -14.49 19.14 0.20
C GLU A 281 -13.04 18.73 0.57
N SER A 282 -12.81 17.45 0.88
CA SER A 282 -11.46 16.93 1.14
C SER A 282 -10.55 17.02 -0.09
N VAL A 283 -11.05 16.66 -1.27
CA VAL A 283 -10.32 16.79 -2.55
C VAL A 283 -10.01 18.25 -2.85
N HIS A 284 -10.94 19.17 -2.60
CA HIS A 284 -10.70 20.60 -2.79
C HIS A 284 -9.54 21.10 -1.92
N LYS A 285 -9.55 20.77 -0.62
CA LYS A 285 -8.46 21.12 0.30
C LYS A 285 -7.12 20.50 -0.12
N ALA A 286 -7.13 19.25 -0.59
CA ALA A 286 -5.93 18.59 -1.10
C ALA A 286 -5.37 19.30 -2.34
N ASN A 287 -6.25 19.77 -3.23
CA ASN A 287 -5.86 20.53 -4.42
C ASN A 287 -5.33 21.92 -4.06
N GLU A 288 -5.86 22.60 -3.06
CA GLU A 288 -5.30 23.87 -2.56
C GLU A 288 -3.87 23.68 -2.03
N LYS A 289 -3.61 22.61 -1.26
CA LYS A 289 -2.25 22.27 -0.82
C LYS A 289 -1.33 21.97 -2.00
N PHE A 290 -1.81 21.24 -3.00
CA PHE A 290 -1.01 20.95 -4.20
C PHE A 290 -0.75 22.19 -5.06
N ALA A 291 -1.71 23.13 -5.14
CA ALA A 291 -1.52 24.41 -5.83
C ALA A 291 -0.41 25.24 -5.16
N GLN A 292 -0.25 25.14 -3.83
CA GLN A 292 0.88 25.76 -3.14
C GLN A 292 2.22 25.13 -3.56
N ILE A 293 2.30 23.80 -3.69
CA ILE A 293 3.48 23.10 -4.20
C ILE A 293 3.81 23.58 -5.62
N GLN A 294 2.81 23.65 -6.49
CA GLN A 294 2.95 24.17 -7.86
C GLN A 294 3.51 25.60 -7.88
N SER A 295 2.97 26.48 -7.04
CA SER A 295 3.42 27.87 -6.93
C SER A 295 4.88 27.96 -6.50
N ASP A 296 5.30 27.14 -5.53
CA ASP A 296 6.69 27.10 -5.11
C ASP A 296 7.63 26.60 -6.21
N GLU A 297 7.28 25.50 -6.89
CA GLU A 297 8.06 24.95 -8.00
C GLU A 297 8.21 25.97 -9.13
N GLN A 298 7.15 26.70 -9.47
CA GLN A 298 7.18 27.78 -10.46
C GLN A 298 8.08 28.94 -10.01
N ALA A 299 8.01 29.33 -8.73
CA ALA A 299 8.85 30.39 -8.20
C ALA A 299 10.34 30.00 -8.21
N TRP A 300 10.68 28.76 -7.85
CA TRP A 300 12.04 28.25 -7.92
C TRP A 300 12.56 28.16 -9.35
N ALA A 301 11.73 27.70 -10.29
CA ALA A 301 12.10 27.63 -11.70
C ALA A 301 12.37 29.02 -12.28
N ALA A 302 11.51 30.01 -11.97
CA ALA A 302 11.69 31.40 -12.39
C ALA A 302 12.96 32.05 -11.80
N ALA A 303 13.41 31.58 -10.64
CA ALA A 303 14.65 32.02 -10.00
C ALA A 303 15.90 31.29 -10.50
N GLY A 304 15.76 30.28 -11.37
CA GLY A 304 16.89 29.47 -11.86
C GLY A 304 17.50 28.57 -10.78
N GLU A 305 16.70 28.16 -9.79
CA GLU A 305 17.14 27.31 -8.68
C GLU A 305 17.07 25.82 -9.03
N ASP A 306 17.80 24.98 -8.30
CA ASP A 306 17.68 23.52 -8.39
C ASP A 306 16.40 23.05 -7.67
N LEU A 307 15.39 22.67 -8.47
CA LEU A 307 14.09 22.26 -7.95
C LEU A 307 14.17 20.97 -7.13
N ASP A 308 15.05 20.02 -7.44
CA ASP A 308 15.19 18.79 -6.65
C ASP A 308 15.62 19.12 -5.23
N GLN A 309 16.62 20.00 -5.07
CA GLN A 309 17.12 20.42 -3.77
C GLN A 309 16.09 21.24 -2.98
N LYS A 310 15.47 22.24 -3.63
CA LYS A 310 14.47 23.11 -2.96
C LYS A 310 13.25 22.31 -2.52
N PHE A 311 12.78 21.41 -3.38
CA PHE A 311 11.64 20.56 -3.07
C PHE A 311 11.96 19.63 -1.90
N ALA A 312 13.11 18.94 -1.94
CA ALA A 312 13.51 18.04 -0.87
C ALA A 312 13.62 18.77 0.49
N SER A 313 14.27 19.93 0.51
CA SER A 313 14.43 20.72 1.74
C SER A 313 13.09 21.23 2.29
N LYS A 314 12.18 21.69 1.44
CA LYS A 314 10.89 22.22 1.89
C LYS A 314 9.89 21.14 2.29
N TYR A 315 9.85 20.04 1.53
CA TYR A 315 8.77 19.06 1.60
C TYR A 315 9.16 17.68 2.12
N TYR A 316 10.42 17.25 2.03
CA TYR A 316 10.86 15.95 2.55
C TYR A 316 11.54 16.03 3.91
N GLU A 317 12.25 17.11 4.21
CA GLU A 317 13.00 17.28 5.46
C GLU A 317 12.15 17.76 6.66
N GLN A 318 10.85 18.01 6.46
CA GLN A 318 9.96 18.34 7.58
C GLN A 318 9.74 17.12 8.50
N PRO A 319 9.81 17.28 9.84
CA PRO A 319 9.74 16.17 10.81
C PRO A 319 8.51 15.25 10.70
N LEU A 320 7.42 15.72 10.08
CA LEU A 320 6.14 15.02 9.97
C LEU A 320 6.11 13.87 8.96
N LEU A 321 7.12 13.74 8.08
CA LEU A 321 7.15 12.69 7.05
C LEU A 321 8.20 11.59 7.31
N ARG A 322 9.07 11.78 8.31
CA ARG A 322 10.06 10.77 8.71
C ARG A 322 9.44 9.48 9.24
N SER A 323 8.19 9.54 9.73
CA SER A 323 7.46 8.39 10.28
C SER A 323 6.82 7.50 9.21
N ALA A 324 6.70 7.96 7.96
CA ALA A 324 6.00 7.23 6.90
C ALA A 324 6.94 6.61 5.85
N SER A 325 8.17 7.12 5.68
CA SER A 325 9.04 6.74 4.56
C SER A 325 10.22 5.81 4.90
N LEU A 326 10.48 5.53 6.18
CA LEU A 326 11.52 4.58 6.56
C LEU A 326 10.97 3.60 7.60
N GLY A 327 10.42 2.48 7.11
CA GLY A 327 10.32 1.23 7.85
C GLY A 327 11.69 0.58 8.13
N VAL A 328 12.72 1.39 8.38
CA VAL A 328 13.98 0.91 8.94
C VAL A 328 13.81 1.00 10.45
N VAL A 329 13.38 -0.11 11.06
CA VAL A 329 13.50 -0.28 12.51
C VAL A 329 14.96 -0.01 12.84
N SER A 330 15.24 1.09 13.55
CA SER A 330 16.62 1.39 13.92
C SER A 330 17.16 0.20 14.72
N LEU A 331 18.44 -0.13 14.54
CA LEU A 331 19.07 -1.25 15.26
C LEU A 331 18.82 -1.17 16.79
N GLY A 332 18.68 0.05 17.32
CA GLY A 332 18.31 0.31 18.71
C GLY A 332 16.88 -0.08 19.09
N GLN A 333 15.89 0.08 18.21
CA GLN A 333 14.53 -0.41 18.44
C GLN A 333 14.45 -1.94 18.35
N TRP A 334 15.17 -2.55 17.40
CA TRP A 334 15.28 -4.02 17.32
C TRP A 334 15.95 -4.61 18.57
N LEU A 335 17.08 -4.03 19.02
CA LEU A 335 17.75 -4.46 20.26
C LEU A 335 16.89 -4.22 21.50
N GLY A 336 16.15 -3.11 21.57
CA GLY A 336 15.23 -2.82 22.67
C GLY A 336 14.07 -3.82 22.78
N GLN A 337 13.55 -4.28 21.64
CA GLN A 337 12.43 -5.23 21.58
C GLN A 337 12.83 -6.67 21.95
N TYR A 338 14.13 -7.00 21.98
CA TYR A 338 14.64 -8.32 22.39
C TYR A 338 15.52 -8.28 23.65
N ALA A 339 15.75 -7.10 24.24
CA ALA A 339 16.50 -6.96 25.49
C ALA A 339 15.92 -7.79 26.64
N TRP A 340 14.58 -7.91 26.71
CA TRP A 340 13.91 -8.77 27.69
C TRP A 340 14.15 -10.27 27.44
N ALA A 341 14.32 -10.70 26.18
CA ALA A 341 14.61 -12.09 25.84
C ALA A 341 16.03 -12.50 26.29
N ALA A 342 17.01 -11.60 26.17
CA ALA A 342 18.37 -11.83 26.68
C ALA A 342 18.39 -11.94 28.22
N VAL A 343 17.64 -11.09 28.92
CA VAL A 343 17.47 -11.17 30.38
C VAL A 343 16.76 -12.48 30.76
N PHE A 344 15.73 -12.88 30.02
CA PHE A 344 15.01 -14.13 30.25
C PHE A 344 15.92 -15.37 30.09
N VAL A 345 16.75 -15.41 29.05
CA VAL A 345 17.73 -16.49 28.85
C VAL A 345 18.74 -16.55 30.00
N LEU A 346 19.24 -15.42 30.48
CA LEU A 346 20.16 -15.35 31.63
C LEU A 346 19.51 -15.83 32.94
N VAL A 347 18.24 -15.47 33.19
CA VAL A 347 17.51 -15.93 34.37
C VAL A 347 17.24 -17.43 34.32
N VAL A 348 16.81 -17.96 33.17
CA VAL A 348 16.53 -19.39 32.99
C VAL A 348 17.80 -20.21 33.13
N THR A 349 18.92 -19.76 32.53
CA THR A 349 20.21 -20.45 32.66
C THR A 349 20.75 -20.43 34.10
N ALA A 350 20.59 -19.31 34.82
CA ALA A 350 20.95 -19.24 36.24
C ALA A 350 20.08 -20.17 37.11
N ALA A 351 18.77 -20.24 36.82
CA ALA A 351 17.84 -21.13 37.53
C ALA A 351 18.17 -22.62 37.29
N ILE A 352 18.45 -23.01 36.04
CA ILE A 352 18.88 -24.36 35.68
C ILE A 352 20.20 -24.70 36.38
N TRP A 353 21.16 -23.79 36.38
CA TRP A 353 22.45 -24.01 37.05
C TRP A 353 22.30 -24.14 38.58
N GLY A 354 21.44 -23.32 39.19
CA GLY A 354 21.09 -23.44 40.61
C GLY A 354 20.44 -24.77 40.94
N MET A 355 19.50 -25.24 40.10
CA MET A 355 18.84 -26.53 40.25
C MET A 355 19.81 -27.70 40.12
N ILE A 356 20.75 -27.64 39.18
CA ILE A 356 21.81 -28.66 39.02
C ILE A 356 22.73 -28.69 40.25
N ARG A 357 23.10 -27.53 40.82
CA ARG A 357 23.91 -27.49 42.05
C ARG A 357 23.14 -28.05 43.25
N TRP A 358 21.86 -27.71 43.39
CA TRP A 358 21.01 -28.24 44.46
C TRP A 358 20.86 -29.76 44.37
N LEU A 359 20.55 -30.31 43.19
CA LEU A 359 20.48 -31.75 42.96
C LEU A 359 21.80 -32.48 43.27
N LYS A 360 22.95 -31.87 42.91
CA LYS A 360 24.27 -32.44 43.26
C LYS A 360 24.53 -32.42 44.76
N ALA A 361 24.10 -31.37 45.47
CA ALA A 361 24.23 -31.28 46.92
C ALA A 361 23.36 -32.33 47.64
N ASP A 362 22.10 -32.52 47.21
CA ASP A 362 21.20 -33.55 47.74
C ASP A 362 21.72 -34.97 47.50
N LEU A 363 22.26 -35.25 46.31
CA LEU A 363 22.89 -36.55 46.01
C LEU A 363 24.12 -36.82 46.89
N SER A 364 24.92 -35.79 47.18
CA SER A 364 26.08 -35.92 48.08
C SER A 364 25.68 -36.11 49.55
N ALA A 365 24.58 -35.49 49.99
CA ALA A 365 24.03 -35.69 51.33
C ALA A 365 23.41 -37.09 51.50
N ALA A 366 22.75 -37.61 50.45
CA ALA A 366 22.20 -38.96 50.45
C ALA A 366 23.29 -40.06 50.48
N GLN A 367 24.42 -39.85 49.80
CA GLN A 367 25.56 -40.79 49.82
C GLN A 367 26.36 -40.75 51.13
N GLY A 368 26.38 -39.61 51.83
CA GLY A 368 27.03 -39.48 53.15
C GLY A 368 26.26 -40.16 54.29
N ASN A 369 24.96 -40.38 54.15
CA ASN A 369 24.12 -41.04 55.15
C ASN A 369 24.03 -42.58 54.98
N SER A 370 24.47 -43.13 53.84
CA SER A 370 24.48 -44.59 53.59
C SER A 370 25.80 -45.28 53.97
N SER A 371 26.78 -44.56 54.51
CA SER A 371 28.06 -45.10 54.96
C SER A 371 28.23 -45.13 56.48
N ASN A 372 27.16 -44.87 57.25
CA ASN A 372 27.13 -44.91 58.72
C ASN A 372 25.96 -45.76 59.25
N SER A 373 25.76 -46.94 58.69
CA SER A 373 24.90 -48.00 59.24
C SER A 373 25.56 -49.35 59.10
#